data_AF-A0A7Y2JVG5-F1
#
_entry.id   AF-A0A7Y2JVG5-F1
#
_cell.length_a   1.000
_cell.length_b   1.000
_cell.length_c   1.000
_cell.angle_alpha   90.00
_cell.angle_beta   90.00
_cell.angle_gamma   90.00
#
_symmetry.space_group_name_H-M   'P 1'
#
loop_
_entity.id
_entity.type
_entity.pdbx_description
1 polymer ?
#
loop_
_entity_poly.entity_id
_entity_poly.type
_entity_poly.pdbx_seq_one_letter_code
_entity_poly.pdbx_strand_id
1 'polypeptide(L)'
;MYELSTVSRMSLYILLALIGILTLAIWWAQTGVLRGKAFKNPDGSVDDWHEQKIFFGISFADVFLACPVSVTGIALVFLSPQWGYYLLALVSFWFLWTNTMTTVTSLRFEKPKITVTWFIVYPLGSIVGLAYIVWTLVHFDSIYRP
;
A
#
# COMPACT_ATOMS: atom_id res chain seq x y z
N MET A 1 2.35 13.93 -18.31
CA MET A 1 3.33 12.89 -18.74
C MET A 1 4.35 13.39 -19.76
N TYR A 2 4.07 14.47 -20.51
CA TYR A 2 4.93 14.92 -21.63
C TYR A 2 6.33 15.42 -21.21
N GLU A 3 6.56 15.76 -19.94
CA GLU A 3 7.86 16.30 -19.47
C GLU A 3 8.68 15.33 -18.60
N LEU A 4 8.21 14.11 -18.35
CA LEU A 4 8.98 13.16 -17.54
C LEU A 4 10.12 12.58 -18.36
N SER A 5 11.34 12.64 -17.81
CA SER A 5 12.50 11.91 -18.31
C SER A 5 12.19 10.41 -18.43
N THR A 6 12.90 9.70 -19.31
CA THR A 6 12.75 8.24 -19.47
C THR A 6 12.93 7.51 -18.14
N VAL A 7 13.92 7.91 -17.33
CA VAL A 7 14.19 7.32 -16.01
C VAL A 7 13.02 7.54 -15.05
N SER A 8 12.49 8.77 -14.98
CA SER A 8 11.33 9.10 -14.14
C SER A 8 10.07 8.34 -14.56
N ARG A 9 9.89 8.10 -15.86
CA ARG A 9 8.77 7.31 -16.38
C ARG A 9 8.91 5.83 -16.04
N MET A 10 10.12 5.28 -16.16
CA MET A 10 10.40 3.90 -15.76
C MET A 10 10.18 3.71 -14.25
N SER A 11 10.66 4.64 -13.42
CA SER A 11 10.45 4.57 -11.97
C SER A 11 8.96 4.67 -11.60
N LEU A 12 8.20 5.52 -12.27
CA LEU A 12 6.73 5.56 -12.12
C LEU A 12 6.12 4.20 -12.42
N TYR A 13 6.42 3.58 -13.56
CA TYR A 13 5.83 2.29 -13.93
C TYR A 13 6.20 1.17 -12.95
N ILE A 14 7.43 1.17 -12.43
CA ILE A 14 7.84 0.24 -11.37
C ILE A 14 7.00 0.47 -10.11
N LEU A 15 6.82 1.73 -9.69
CA LEU A 15 5.98 2.06 -8.53
C LEU A 15 4.52 1.64 -8.73
N LEU A 16 3.94 1.89 -9.91
CA LEU A 16 2.56 1.45 -10.23
C LEU A 16 2.43 -0.07 -10.17
N ALA A 17 3.40 -0.80 -10.71
CA ALA A 17 3.41 -2.26 -10.65
C ALA A 17 3.50 -2.78 -9.20
N LEU A 18 4.40 -2.20 -8.39
CA LEU A 18 4.54 -2.56 -6.97
C LEU A 18 3.27 -2.24 -6.18
N ILE A 19 2.69 -1.05 -6.35
CA ILE A 19 1.42 -0.68 -5.72
C ILE A 19 0.32 -1.65 -6.13
N GLY A 20 0.23 -2.00 -7.42
CA GLY A 20 -0.76 -2.95 -7.92
C GLY A 20 -0.61 -4.34 -7.30
N ILE A 21 0.60 -4.90 -7.25
CA ILE A 21 0.87 -6.21 -6.64
C ILE A 21 0.54 -6.19 -5.15
N LEU A 22 0.99 -5.18 -4.41
CA LEU A 22 0.68 -5.02 -2.99
C LEU A 22 -0.82 -4.89 -2.76
N THR A 23 -1.51 -4.11 -3.60
CA THR A 23 -2.97 -3.93 -3.53
C THR A 23 -3.69 -5.26 -3.64
N LEU A 24 -3.32 -6.10 -4.62
CA LEU A 24 -3.96 -7.41 -4.80
C LEU A 24 -3.66 -8.37 -3.64
N ALA A 25 -2.43 -8.36 -3.13
CA ALA A 25 -2.03 -9.17 -1.98
C ALA A 25 -2.78 -8.77 -0.70
N ILE A 26 -2.84 -7.46 -0.42
CA ILE A 26 -3.60 -6.88 0.70
C ILE A 26 -5.07 -7.23 0.52
N TRP A 27 -5.66 -6.97 -0.65
CA TRP A 27 -7.08 -7.20 -0.86
C TRP A 27 -7.46 -8.67 -0.62
N TRP A 28 -6.64 -9.61 -1.10
CA TRP A 28 -6.83 -11.04 -0.85
C TRP A 28 -6.76 -11.38 0.65
N ALA A 29 -5.72 -10.91 1.35
CA ALA A 29 -5.52 -11.18 2.77
C ALA A 29 -6.65 -10.59 3.63
N GLN A 30 -6.99 -9.31 3.41
CA GLN A 30 -8.00 -8.60 4.18
C GLN A 30 -9.42 -9.11 3.90
N THR A 31 -9.71 -9.54 2.67
CA THR A 31 -10.99 -10.24 2.38
C THR A 31 -11.06 -11.57 3.15
N GLY A 32 -9.92 -12.25 3.34
CA GLY A 32 -9.83 -13.43 4.19
C GLY A 32 -10.20 -13.11 5.64
N VAL A 33 -9.62 -12.04 6.20
CA VAL A 33 -9.94 -11.56 7.55
C VAL A 33 -11.42 -11.27 7.69
N LEU A 34 -12.00 -10.45 6.81
CA LEU A 34 -13.44 -10.11 6.87
C LEU A 34 -14.39 -11.33 6.72
N ARG A 35 -13.89 -12.46 6.23
CA ARG A 35 -14.62 -13.73 6.14
C ARG A 35 -14.43 -14.64 7.36
N GLY A 36 -13.88 -14.13 8.45
CA GLY A 36 -13.68 -14.89 9.69
C GLY A 36 -12.39 -15.70 9.73
N LYS A 37 -11.44 -15.51 8.79
CA LYS A 37 -10.15 -16.21 8.85
C LYS A 37 -9.19 -15.45 9.77
N ALA A 38 -8.52 -16.18 10.64
CA ALA A 38 -7.41 -15.61 11.40
C ALA A 38 -6.24 -15.24 10.46
N PHE A 39 -5.55 -14.16 10.79
CA PHE A 39 -4.41 -13.68 10.03
C PHE A 39 -3.18 -14.52 10.38
N LYS A 40 -2.47 -15.02 9.37
CA LYS A 40 -1.25 -15.83 9.55
C LYS A 40 -0.04 -14.93 9.40
N ASN A 41 0.70 -14.75 10.47
CA ASN A 41 1.88 -13.91 10.48
C ASN A 41 3.09 -14.62 9.84
N PRO A 42 4.05 -13.86 9.30
CA PRO A 42 5.31 -14.38 8.74
C PRO A 42 6.18 -15.19 9.71
N ASP A 43 6.01 -15.01 11.01
CA ASP A 43 6.72 -15.75 12.06
C ASP A 43 6.04 -17.08 12.44
N GLY A 44 4.90 -17.40 11.80
CA GLY A 44 4.11 -18.60 12.04
C GLY A 44 3.05 -18.45 13.12
N SER A 45 2.97 -17.30 13.80
CA SER A 45 1.88 -16.99 14.72
C SER A 45 0.56 -16.74 13.96
N VAL A 46 -0.55 -16.83 14.70
CA VAL A 46 -1.90 -16.65 14.15
C VAL A 46 -2.63 -15.64 15.03
N ASP A 47 -3.02 -14.53 14.43
CA ASP A 47 -3.72 -13.45 15.10
C ASP A 47 -5.18 -13.43 14.69
N ASP A 48 -6.07 -13.36 15.68
CA ASP A 48 -7.46 -13.01 15.40
C ASP A 48 -7.61 -11.50 15.34
N TRP A 49 -7.71 -10.97 14.12
CA TRP A 49 -7.90 -9.55 13.90
C TRP A 49 -9.31 -9.07 14.27
N HIS A 50 -10.31 -9.96 14.40
CA HIS A 50 -11.66 -9.58 14.82
C HIS A 50 -11.70 -9.07 16.27
N GLU A 51 -10.83 -9.63 17.11
CA GLU A 51 -10.65 -9.19 18.51
C GLU A 51 -9.84 -7.89 18.61
N GLN A 52 -9.17 -7.49 17.53
CA GLN A 52 -8.28 -6.33 17.47
C GLN A 52 -8.90 -5.22 16.62
N LYS A 53 -9.73 -4.37 17.24
CA LYS A 53 -10.54 -3.34 16.57
C LYS A 53 -9.80 -2.50 15.53
N ILE A 54 -8.56 -2.12 15.80
CA ILE A 54 -7.74 -1.33 14.85
C ILE A 54 -7.46 -2.15 13.60
N PHE A 55 -7.03 -3.40 13.75
CA PHE A 55 -6.71 -4.27 12.63
C PHE A 55 -7.95 -4.69 11.83
N PHE A 56 -9.06 -5.00 12.50
CA PHE A 56 -10.33 -5.22 11.82
C PHE A 56 -10.78 -3.98 11.03
N GLY A 57 -10.62 -2.79 11.61
CA GLY A 57 -10.88 -1.51 10.93
C GLY A 57 -9.98 -1.29 9.71
N ILE A 58 -8.69 -1.65 9.81
CA ILE A 58 -7.77 -1.64 8.67
C ILE A 58 -8.24 -2.61 7.59
N SER A 59 -8.62 -3.85 7.93
CA SER A 59 -9.15 -4.82 6.96
C SER A 59 -10.37 -4.30 6.23
N PHE A 60 -11.29 -3.66 6.95
CA PHE A 60 -12.48 -3.05 6.37
C PHE A 60 -12.11 -1.92 5.41
N ALA A 61 -11.27 -0.98 5.85
CA ALA A 61 -10.82 0.15 5.04
C ALA A 61 -10.03 -0.31 3.80
N ASP A 62 -9.20 -1.33 3.91
CA ASP A 62 -8.45 -1.91 2.80
C ASP A 62 -9.40 -2.46 1.73
N VAL A 63 -10.35 -3.31 2.12
CA VAL A 63 -11.25 -4.01 1.18
C VAL A 63 -12.22 -3.05 0.48
N PHE A 64 -12.79 -2.09 1.20
CA PHE A 64 -13.88 -1.26 0.68
C PHE A 64 -13.43 0.13 0.20
N LEU A 65 -12.23 0.58 0.58
CA LEU A 65 -11.74 1.91 0.22
C LEU A 65 -10.36 1.86 -0.43
N ALA A 66 -9.32 1.44 0.30
CA ALA A 66 -7.95 1.62 -0.18
C ALA A 66 -7.63 0.79 -1.43
N CYS A 67 -8.02 -0.49 -1.47
CA CYS A 67 -7.79 -1.34 -2.64
C CYS A 67 -8.60 -0.89 -3.88
N PRO A 68 -9.92 -0.59 -3.77
CA PRO A 68 -10.67 0.00 -4.88
C PRO A 68 -10.09 1.33 -5.38
N VAL A 69 -9.70 2.24 -4.47
CA VAL A 69 -9.08 3.52 -4.82
C VAL A 69 -7.73 3.32 -5.49
N SER A 70 -6.94 2.34 -5.05
CA SER A 70 -5.66 1.99 -5.67
C SER A 70 -5.83 1.50 -7.10
N VAL A 71 -6.72 0.52 -7.34
CA VAL A 71 -7.01 0.02 -8.69
C VAL A 71 -7.52 1.13 -9.60
N THR A 72 -8.44 1.96 -9.08
CA THR A 72 -8.97 3.12 -9.82
C THR A 72 -7.88 4.14 -10.12
N GLY A 73 -7.01 4.43 -9.15
CA GLY A 73 -5.88 5.34 -9.30
C GLY A 73 -4.91 4.87 -10.38
N ILE A 74 -4.53 3.59 -10.37
CA ILE A 74 -3.66 2.99 -11.41
C ILE A 74 -4.31 3.13 -12.79
N ALA A 75 -5.60 2.79 -12.93
CA ALA A 75 -6.30 2.92 -14.20
C ALA A 75 -6.36 4.39 -14.68
N LEU A 76 -6.67 5.31 -13.76
CA LEU A 76 -6.76 6.73 -14.07
C LEU A 76 -5.42 7.36 -14.43
N VAL A 77 -4.27 6.83 -13.99
CA VAL A 77 -2.97 7.33 -14.47
C VAL A 77 -2.84 7.28 -16.00
N PHE A 78 -3.52 6.33 -16.66
CA PHE A 78 -3.49 6.18 -18.12
C PHE A 78 -4.66 6.87 -18.84
N LEU A 79 -5.76 7.18 -18.13
CA LEU A 79 -6.98 7.74 -18.72
C LEU A 79 -7.19 9.22 -18.38
N SER A 80 -6.95 9.58 -17.12
CA SER A 80 -7.06 10.93 -16.57
C SER A 80 -5.94 11.16 -15.54
N PRO A 81 -4.71 11.45 -16.01
CA PRO A 81 -3.51 11.28 -15.20
C PRO A 81 -3.53 12.07 -13.88
N GLN A 82 -4.04 13.30 -13.88
CA GLN A 82 -4.12 14.13 -12.67
C GLN A 82 -4.90 13.45 -11.54
N TRP A 83 -6.09 12.93 -11.84
CA TRP A 83 -6.89 12.19 -10.86
C TRP A 83 -6.22 10.88 -10.44
N GLY A 84 -5.57 10.19 -11.38
CA GLY A 84 -4.76 9.01 -11.07
C GLY A 84 -3.66 9.31 -10.03
N TYR A 85 -2.89 10.38 -10.24
CA TYR A 85 -1.83 10.77 -9.31
C TYR A 85 -2.37 11.18 -7.93
N TYR A 86 -3.50 11.91 -7.86
CA TYR A 86 -4.11 12.27 -6.58
C TYR A 86 -4.60 11.05 -5.79
N LEU A 87 -5.31 10.12 -6.44
CA LEU A 87 -5.80 8.90 -5.78
C LEU A 87 -4.63 8.02 -5.30
N LEU A 88 -3.58 7.90 -6.11
CA LEU A 88 -2.41 7.13 -5.73
C LEU A 88 -1.59 7.79 -4.63
N ALA A 89 -1.56 9.13 -4.55
CA ALA A 89 -0.95 9.82 -3.42
C ALA A 89 -1.71 9.53 -2.11
N LEU A 90 -3.04 9.50 -2.15
CA LEU A 90 -3.88 9.12 -1.02
C LEU A 90 -3.64 7.66 -0.60
N VAL A 91 -3.61 6.72 -1.56
CA VAL A 91 -3.30 5.31 -1.31
C VAL A 91 -1.90 5.13 -0.74
N SER A 92 -0.93 5.89 -1.24
CA SER A 92 0.46 5.82 -0.77
C SER A 92 0.60 6.33 0.66
N PHE A 93 -0.15 7.36 1.03
CA PHE A 93 -0.25 7.79 2.43
C PHE A 93 -0.89 6.70 3.29
N TRP A 94 -1.96 6.07 2.82
CA TRP A 94 -2.60 4.97 3.52
C TRP A 94 -1.64 3.79 3.72
N PHE A 95 -0.91 3.38 2.68
CA PHE A 95 0.11 2.33 2.75
C PHE A 95 1.18 2.68 3.78
N LEU A 96 1.71 3.91 3.75
CA LEU A 96 2.68 4.38 4.73
C LEU A 96 2.15 4.28 6.16
N TRP A 97 0.93 4.73 6.41
CA TRP A 97 0.35 4.72 7.74
C TRP A 97 0.04 3.29 8.22
N THR A 98 -0.69 2.49 7.45
CA THR A 98 -1.11 1.14 7.89
C THR A 98 0.07 0.20 8.07
N ASN A 99 1.03 0.19 7.15
CA ASN A 99 2.20 -0.68 7.22
C ASN A 99 3.13 -0.25 8.36
N THR A 100 3.21 1.05 8.69
CA THR A 100 3.95 1.50 9.87
C THR A 100 3.26 1.03 11.15
N MET A 101 1.94 1.15 11.24
CA MET A 101 1.17 0.66 12.40
C MET A 101 1.32 -0.85 12.59
N THR A 102 1.18 -1.65 11.53
CA THR A 102 1.34 -3.12 11.61
C THR A 102 2.78 -3.51 11.93
N THR A 103 3.77 -2.84 11.35
CA THR A 103 5.21 -3.06 11.63
C THR A 103 5.53 -2.76 13.09
N VAL A 104 5.10 -1.62 13.62
CA VAL A 104 5.36 -1.23 15.02
C VAL A 104 4.69 -2.19 15.98
N THR A 105 3.45 -2.61 15.71
CA THR A 105 2.76 -3.60 16.54
C THR A 105 3.49 -4.94 16.52
N SER A 106 3.88 -5.43 15.35
CA SER A 106 4.64 -6.67 15.22
C SER A 106 5.95 -6.58 16.02
N LEU A 107 6.75 -5.53 15.85
CA LEU A 107 8.02 -5.37 16.58
C LEU A 107 7.83 -5.25 18.10
N ARG A 108 6.82 -4.50 18.54
CA ARG A 108 6.62 -4.19 19.97
C ARG A 108 6.03 -5.36 20.75
N PHE A 109 5.03 -6.02 20.18
CA PHE A 109 4.22 -7.00 20.90
C PHE A 109 4.61 -8.44 20.54
N GLU A 110 4.82 -8.73 19.25
CA GLU A 110 5.12 -10.10 18.80
C GLU A 110 6.62 -10.44 18.83
N LYS A 111 7.50 -9.42 18.82
CA LYS A 111 8.97 -9.58 18.81
C LYS A 111 9.44 -10.65 17.81
N PRO A 112 9.03 -10.54 16.54
CA PRO A 112 9.23 -11.58 15.54
C PRO A 112 10.71 -11.70 15.15
N LYS A 113 11.07 -12.83 14.55
CA LYS A 113 12.33 -12.94 13.81
C LYS A 113 12.22 -12.16 12.50
N ILE A 114 13.09 -11.17 12.31
CA ILE A 114 13.15 -10.39 11.07
C ILE A 114 13.64 -11.29 9.93
N THR A 115 12.72 -11.71 9.07
CA THR A 115 12.96 -12.49 7.85
C THR A 115 12.61 -11.69 6.61
N VAL A 116 12.96 -12.19 5.43
CA VAL A 116 12.54 -11.59 4.14
C VAL A 116 11.02 -11.54 4.04
N THR A 117 10.33 -12.62 4.42
CA THR A 117 8.86 -12.66 4.42
C THR A 117 8.27 -11.63 5.39
N TRP A 118 8.86 -11.48 6.59
CA TRP A 118 8.45 -10.45 7.53
C TRP A 118 8.60 -9.04 6.93
N PHE A 119 9.74 -8.77 6.28
CA PHE A 119 9.99 -7.49 5.62
C PHE A 119 9.00 -7.21 4.47
N ILE A 120 8.67 -8.23 3.68
CA ILE A 120 7.71 -8.10 2.56
C ILE A 120 6.30 -7.81 3.08
N VAL A 121 5.89 -8.43 4.19
CA VAL A 121 4.52 -8.33 4.70
C VAL A 121 4.28 -7.06 5.51
N TYR A 122 5.27 -6.59 6.28
CA TYR A 122 5.08 -5.46 7.20
C TYR A 122 5.65 -4.14 6.65
N PRO A 123 6.97 -3.93 6.52
CA PRO A 123 7.51 -2.61 6.15
C PRO A 123 7.49 -2.30 4.65
N LEU A 124 7.41 -3.29 3.75
CA LEU A 124 7.54 -3.05 2.31
C LEU A 124 6.48 -2.07 1.79
N GLY A 125 5.23 -2.18 2.24
CA GLY A 125 4.16 -1.26 1.85
C GLY A 125 4.46 0.18 2.25
N SER A 126 5.05 0.40 3.44
CA SER A 126 5.48 1.74 3.86
C SER A 126 6.55 2.32 2.95
N ILE A 127 7.52 1.51 2.54
CA ILE A 127 8.62 1.95 1.68
C ILE A 127 8.08 2.32 0.29
N VAL A 128 7.19 1.51 -0.28
CA VAL A 128 6.58 1.78 -1.58
C VAL A 128 5.71 3.03 -1.53
N GLY A 129 4.87 3.17 -0.49
CA GLY A 129 4.06 4.37 -0.28
C GLY A 129 4.91 5.64 -0.14
N LEU A 130 5.95 5.60 0.68
CA LEU A 130 6.87 6.73 0.83
C LEU A 130 7.59 7.07 -0.48
N ALA A 131 8.07 6.06 -1.21
CA ALA A 131 8.74 6.25 -2.49
C ALA A 131 7.83 6.93 -3.52
N TYR A 132 6.54 6.56 -3.56
CA TYR A 132 5.57 7.22 -4.43
C TYR A 132 5.31 8.67 -4.00
N ILE A 133 5.12 8.93 -2.70
CA ILE A 133 4.93 10.30 -2.18
C ILE A 133 6.13 11.19 -2.57
N VAL A 134 7.36 10.71 -2.35
CA VAL A 134 8.57 11.43 -2.73
C VAL A 134 8.61 11.66 -4.24
N TRP A 135 8.30 10.64 -5.04
CA TRP A 135 8.25 10.75 -6.50
C TRP A 135 7.25 11.82 -6.95
N THR A 136 6.05 11.85 -6.36
CA THR A 136 5.00 12.84 -6.63
C THR A 136 5.46 14.25 -6.28
N LEU A 137 6.19 14.44 -5.17
CA LEU A 137 6.71 15.75 -4.77
C LEU A 137 7.83 16.24 -5.70
N VAL A 138 8.76 15.35 -6.07
CA VAL A 138 9.87 15.69 -6.98
C VAL A 138 9.37 16.06 -8.37
N HIS A 139 8.30 15.40 -8.83
CA HIS A 139 7.74 15.60 -10.15
C HIS A 139 6.44 16.41 -10.16
N PHE A 140 6.13 17.10 -9.05
CA PHE A 140 4.84 17.77 -8.82
C PHE A 140 4.43 18.67 -9.99
N ASP A 141 5.35 19.50 -10.46
CA ASP A 141 5.09 20.43 -11.55
C ASP A 141 4.77 19.70 -12.85
N SER A 142 5.50 18.62 -13.17
CA SER A 142 5.32 17.84 -14.39
C SER A 142 4.03 17.00 -14.41
N ILE A 143 3.38 16.79 -13.27
CA ILE A 143 2.16 15.97 -13.14
C ILE A 143 0.89 16.79 -12.89
N TYR A 144 0.99 17.95 -12.25
CA TYR A 144 -0.17 18.77 -11.86
C TYR A 144 -0.27 20.14 -12.53
N ARG A 145 0.78 20.65 -13.20
CA ARG A 145 0.62 21.87 -14.00
C ARG A 145 -0.19 21.57 -15.27
N PRO A 146 -1.04 22.54 -15.70
CA PRO A 146 -1.83 22.44 -16.92
C PRO A 146 -0.96 22.40 -18.19
#